data_AF-A0A5K7S6L9-F1
#
_entry.id   AF-A0A5K7S6L9-F1
#
_cell.length_a   1.000
_cell.length_b   1.000
_cell.length_c   1.000
_cell.angle_alpha   90.00
_cell.angle_beta   90.00
_cell.angle_gamma   90.00
#
_symmetry.space_group_name_H-M   'P 1'
#
loop_
_entity.id
_entity.type
_entity.pdbx_description
1 polymer ?
#
loop_
_entity_poly.entity_id
_entity_poly.type
_entity_poly.pdbx_seq_one_letter_code
_entity_poly.pdbx_strand_id
1 'polypeptide(L)'
;MYKEEENSKPEFMKRPGTNPFRTPDGYFDSIEDRIIREIQLTEKKKPNSSVIFRILKPAFGIAASLTLVYFLATYPFTNKVNTKVSSAYSAPIKADSSLNFLLIDESTLVNAIFSDEKSPVADINPDEMLAYLSSGLNEVEIYSEIQN
;
A
#
# COMPACT_ATOMS: atom_id res chain seq x y z
N MET A 1 18.87 -81.46 52.07
CA MET A 1 17.76 -81.71 51.14
C MET A 1 17.54 -80.40 50.39
N TYR A 2 18.21 -80.22 49.25
CA TYR A 2 18.11 -79.00 48.43
C TYR A 2 16.98 -79.23 47.44
N LYS A 3 15.96 -78.36 47.44
CA LYS A 3 14.90 -78.39 46.44
C LYS A 3 15.38 -77.64 45.21
N GLU A 4 15.34 -78.33 44.07
CA GLU A 4 15.61 -77.79 42.74
C GLU A 4 14.68 -76.62 42.44
N GLU A 5 15.26 -75.47 42.07
CA GLU A 5 14.51 -74.35 41.53
C GLU A 5 14.06 -74.72 40.12
N GLU A 6 12.81 -75.16 40.00
CA GLU A 6 12.18 -75.37 38.69
C GLU A 6 12.15 -74.04 37.93
N ASN A 7 12.91 -74.04 36.83
CA ASN A 7 12.94 -73.07 35.75
C ASN A 7 11.53 -72.81 35.20
N SER A 8 10.79 -71.95 35.90
CA SER A 8 9.46 -71.51 35.50
C SER A 8 9.60 -70.40 34.46
N LYS A 9 9.60 -70.80 33.18
CA LYS A 9 9.49 -69.85 32.08
C LYS A 9 8.24 -68.97 32.31
N PRO A 10 8.37 -67.65 32.12
CA PRO A 10 7.31 -66.72 32.48
C PRO A 10 6.05 -66.92 31.63
N GLU A 11 4.91 -66.68 32.25
CA GLU A 11 3.57 -67.04 31.78
C GLU A 11 3.22 -66.48 30.37
N PHE A 12 3.83 -65.37 29.97
CA PHE A 12 3.63 -64.76 28.66
C PHE A 12 4.20 -65.56 27.48
N MET A 13 5.11 -66.52 27.72
CA MET A 13 5.59 -67.46 26.71
C MET A 13 4.64 -68.64 26.46
N LYS A 14 3.58 -68.82 27.27
CA LYS A 14 2.57 -69.89 27.09
C LYS A 14 1.50 -69.56 26.03
N ARG A 15 1.61 -68.44 25.33
CA ARG A 15 0.70 -68.04 24.24
C ARG A 15 0.97 -68.87 22.98
N PRO A 16 -0.03 -69.17 22.14
CA PRO A 16 0.19 -69.90 20.89
C PRO A 16 1.29 -69.19 20.09
N GLY A 17 2.28 -69.93 19.61
CA GLY A 17 3.48 -69.39 18.92
C GLY A 17 3.20 -68.73 17.57
N THR A 18 1.94 -68.46 17.26
CA THR A 18 1.53 -67.74 16.06
C THR A 18 1.74 -66.25 16.30
N ASN A 19 2.66 -65.66 15.55
CA ASN A 19 2.92 -64.23 15.60
C ASN A 19 1.62 -63.44 15.31
N PRO A 20 1.08 -62.66 16.28
CA PRO A 20 -0.14 -61.89 16.08
C PRO A 20 0.08 -60.69 15.15
N PHE A 21 1.33 -60.33 14.87
CA PHE A 21 1.71 -59.26 13.95
C PHE A 21 2.16 -59.87 12.62
N ARG A 22 1.20 -60.35 11.84
CA ARG A 22 1.45 -60.77 10.45
C ARG A 22 1.00 -59.65 9.51
N THR A 23 1.89 -59.22 8.61
CA THR A 23 1.51 -58.33 7.52
C THR A 23 0.74 -59.12 6.45
N PRO A 24 -0.15 -58.48 5.69
CA PRO A 24 -0.77 -59.10 4.53
C PRO A 24 0.29 -59.66 3.57
N ASP A 25 -0.05 -60.77 2.90
CA ASP A 25 0.83 -61.36 1.90
C ASP A 25 1.06 -60.34 0.76
N GLY A 26 2.31 -60.14 0.37
CA GLY A 26 2.71 -59.16 -0.66
C GLY A 26 2.72 -57.69 -0.23
N TYR A 27 2.57 -57.38 1.07
CA TYR A 27 2.61 -55.99 1.57
C TYR A 27 3.90 -55.26 1.17
N PHE A 28 5.05 -55.93 1.32
CA PHE A 28 6.35 -55.33 1.01
C PHE A 28 6.64 -55.24 -0.49
N ASP A 29 5.97 -56.04 -1.32
CA ASP A 29 6.20 -56.06 -2.77
C ASP A 29 5.70 -54.77 -3.45
N SER A 30 4.67 -54.12 -2.90
CA SER A 30 4.08 -52.88 -3.44
C SER A 30 4.55 -51.60 -2.76
N ILE A 31 5.39 -51.69 -1.72
CA ILE A 31 5.84 -50.52 -0.97
C ILE A 31 6.73 -49.61 -1.83
N GLU A 32 7.65 -50.20 -2.60
CA GLU A 32 8.56 -49.47 -3.46
C GLU A 32 7.80 -48.60 -4.47
N ASP A 33 6.85 -49.19 -5.17
CA ASP A 33 5.98 -48.50 -6.13
C ASP A 33 5.17 -47.35 -5.48
N ARG A 34 4.65 -47.58 -4.28
CA ARG A 34 3.88 -46.56 -3.53
C ARG A 34 4.76 -45.37 -3.14
N ILE A 35 5.98 -45.62 -2.68
CA ILE A 35 6.93 -44.56 -2.30
C ILE A 35 7.34 -43.75 -3.53
N ILE A 36 7.72 -44.43 -4.62
CA ILE A 36 8.15 -43.77 -5.87
C ILE A 36 7.02 -42.92 -6.44
N ARG A 37 5.80 -43.45 -6.48
CA ARG A 37 4.62 -42.71 -6.95
C ARG A 37 4.39 -41.43 -6.15
N GLU A 38 4.51 -41.49 -4.83
CA GLU A 38 4.24 -40.33 -3.99
C GLU A 38 5.31 -39.25 -4.13
N ILE A 39 6.58 -39.65 -4.26
CA ILE A 39 7.68 -38.72 -4.56
C ILE A 39 7.42 -38.02 -5.91
N GLN A 40 7.09 -38.77 -6.97
CA GLN A 40 6.82 -38.19 -8.30
C GLN A 40 5.59 -37.27 -8.31
N LEU A 41 4.56 -37.56 -7.51
CA LEU A 41 3.38 -36.70 -7.38
C LEU A 41 3.71 -35.40 -6.65
N THR A 42 4.61 -35.43 -5.66
CA THR A 42 5.07 -34.21 -4.97
C THR A 42 5.95 -33.32 -5.86
N GLU A 43 6.74 -33.90 -6.76
CA GLU A 43 7.54 -33.14 -7.74
C GLU A 43 6.70 -32.51 -8.84
N LYS A 44 5.59 -33.14 -9.26
CA LYS A 44 4.62 -32.59 -10.21
C LYS A 44 3.69 -31.54 -9.59
N LYS A 45 4.14 -30.81 -8.57
CA LYS A 45 3.40 -29.68 -8.01
C LYS A 45 3.29 -28.59 -9.07
N LYS A 46 2.10 -28.51 -9.66
CA LYS A 46 1.56 -27.52 -10.60
C LYS A 46 2.41 -26.23 -10.64
N PRO A 47 2.91 -25.80 -11.82
CA PRO A 47 3.70 -24.59 -11.91
C PRO A 47 2.89 -23.45 -11.32
N ASN A 48 3.48 -22.76 -10.34
CA ASN A 48 2.88 -21.67 -9.59
C ASN A 48 2.68 -20.45 -10.53
N SER A 49 1.65 -20.52 -11.38
CA SER A 49 1.26 -19.46 -12.31
C SER A 49 0.91 -18.14 -11.60
N SER A 50 0.69 -18.19 -10.29
CA SER A 50 0.49 -17.03 -9.43
C SER A 50 1.69 -16.07 -9.37
N VAL A 51 2.90 -16.50 -9.79
CA VAL A 51 4.05 -15.58 -9.89
C VAL A 51 3.88 -14.62 -11.06
N ILE A 52 3.38 -15.09 -12.21
CA ILE A 52 3.13 -14.27 -13.40
C ILE A 52 2.04 -13.23 -13.08
N PHE A 53 0.96 -13.64 -12.41
CA PHE A 53 -0.10 -12.71 -11.98
C PHE A 53 0.34 -11.72 -10.89
N ARG A 54 1.42 -12.00 -10.14
CA ARG A 54 1.98 -11.06 -9.15
C ARG A 54 2.82 -9.96 -9.78
N ILE A 55 3.58 -10.27 -10.84
CA ILE A 55 4.37 -9.27 -11.59
C ILE A 55 3.52 -8.45 -12.57
N LEU A 56 2.41 -9.00 -13.08
CA LEU A 56 1.55 -8.29 -14.03
C LEU A 56 0.77 -7.13 -13.41
N LYS A 57 0.44 -7.22 -12.10
CA LYS A 57 -0.31 -6.17 -11.38
C LYS A 57 0.41 -4.81 -11.37
N PRO A 58 1.69 -4.71 -10.97
CA PRO A 58 2.40 -3.43 -11.02
C PRO A 58 2.95 -3.08 -12.41
N ALA A 59 3.28 -4.07 -13.25
CA ALA A 59 3.88 -3.82 -14.58
C ALA A 59 2.95 -3.07 -15.55
N PHE A 60 1.63 -3.23 -15.39
CA PHE A 60 0.64 -2.51 -16.19
C PHE A 60 0.74 -0.98 -16.05
N GLY A 61 1.15 -0.47 -14.88
CA GLY A 61 1.30 0.97 -14.65
C GLY A 61 2.46 1.58 -15.46
N ILE A 62 3.57 0.86 -15.58
CA ILE A 62 4.76 1.33 -16.32
C ILE A 62 4.50 1.30 -17.84
N ALA A 63 3.85 0.25 -18.35
CA ALA A 63 3.48 0.18 -19.76
C ALA A 63 2.45 1.28 -20.12
N ALA A 64 1.48 1.53 -19.23
CA ALA A 64 0.48 2.59 -19.41
C ALA A 64 1.10 3.99 -19.46
N SER A 65 2.12 4.29 -18.64
CA SER A 65 2.76 5.62 -18.67
C SER A 65 3.57 5.84 -19.95
N LEU A 66 4.32 4.84 -20.42
CA LEU A 66 5.07 4.94 -21.67
C LEU A 66 4.14 5.04 -22.88
N THR A 67 3.07 4.25 -22.91
CA THR A 67 2.07 4.31 -23.99
C THR A 67 1.29 5.62 -23.99
N LEU A 68 0.97 6.19 -22.82
CA LEU A 68 0.35 7.50 -22.70
C LEU A 68 1.24 8.60 -23.25
N VAL A 69 2.53 8.63 -22.90
CA VAL A 69 3.48 9.62 -23.42
C VAL A 69 3.63 9.49 -24.94
N TYR A 70 3.75 8.26 -25.45
CA TYR A 70 3.80 8.00 -26.89
C TYR A 70 2.53 8.46 -27.61
N PHE A 71 1.36 8.17 -27.04
CA PHE A 71 0.07 8.61 -27.57
C PHE A 71 -0.03 10.15 -27.57
N LEU A 72 0.42 10.81 -26.51
CA LEU A 72 0.38 12.27 -26.43
C LEU A 72 1.35 12.95 -27.41
N ALA A 73 2.51 12.35 -27.67
CA ALA A 73 3.50 12.89 -28.61
C ALA A 73 3.11 12.70 -30.08
N THR A 74 2.45 11.58 -30.41
CA THR A 74 2.13 11.20 -31.79
C THR A 74 0.70 11.54 -32.19
N TYR A 75 -0.20 11.77 -31.23
CA TYR A 75 -1.59 12.08 -31.50
C TYR A 75 -1.79 13.61 -31.50
N PRO A 76 -1.96 14.26 -32.67
CA PRO A 76 -2.30 15.67 -32.72
C PRO A 76 -3.73 15.86 -32.20
N PHE A 77 -3.84 16.05 -30.88
CA PHE A 77 -5.10 16.38 -30.25
C PHE A 77 -5.44 17.82 -30.60
N THR A 78 -6.13 18.03 -31.73
CA THR A 78 -6.62 19.34 -32.13
C THR A 78 -7.80 19.72 -31.23
N ASN A 79 -7.50 20.21 -30.04
CA ASN A 79 -8.47 20.88 -29.20
C ASN A 79 -8.80 22.24 -29.81
N LYS A 80 -10.01 22.38 -30.35
CA LYS A 80 -10.60 23.72 -30.55
C LYS A 80 -11.02 24.25 -29.18
N VAL A 81 -10.05 24.72 -28.39
CA VAL A 81 -10.35 25.51 -27.20
C VAL A 81 -10.90 26.84 -27.70
N ASN A 82 -12.15 27.15 -27.36
CA ASN A 82 -12.74 28.45 -27.67
C ASN A 82 -12.09 29.50 -26.75
N THR A 83 -10.93 30.01 -27.15
CA THR A 83 -10.31 31.18 -26.54
C THR A 83 -11.09 32.43 -26.99
N LYS A 84 -12.30 32.62 -26.47
CA LYS A 84 -12.81 33.99 -26.33
C LYS A 84 -11.99 34.64 -25.24
N VAL A 85 -10.94 35.33 -25.66
CA VAL A 85 -10.22 36.31 -24.86
C VAL A 85 -11.26 37.38 -24.51
N SER A 86 -11.89 37.23 -23.35
CA SER A 86 -12.68 38.30 -22.75
C SER A 86 -11.71 39.36 -22.26
N SER A 87 -11.26 40.22 -23.16
CA SER A 87 -10.82 41.57 -22.81
C SER A 87 -12.05 42.37 -22.38
N ALA A 88 -12.55 42.08 -21.19
CA ALA A 88 -13.51 42.91 -20.49
C ALA A 88 -13.35 42.65 -19.00
N TYR A 89 -13.13 43.73 -18.25
CA TYR A 89 -13.08 43.79 -16.79
C TYR A 89 -11.70 43.55 -16.15
N SER A 90 -10.87 44.60 -16.19
CA SER A 90 -10.10 45.00 -15.03
C SER A 90 -11.05 45.30 -13.87
N ALA A 91 -11.38 44.28 -13.09
CA ALA A 91 -11.75 44.45 -11.69
C ALA A 91 -11.04 43.38 -10.87
N PRO A 92 -10.53 43.73 -9.68
CA PRO A 92 -9.94 42.75 -8.78
C PRO A 92 -11.03 41.75 -8.41
N ILE A 93 -10.82 40.49 -8.79
CA ILE A 93 -11.62 39.38 -8.32
C ILE A 93 -11.38 39.33 -6.81
N LYS A 94 -12.36 39.82 -6.03
CA LYS A 94 -12.53 39.46 -4.63
C LYS A 94 -12.74 37.95 -4.60
N ALA A 95 -11.64 37.20 -4.51
CA ALA A 95 -11.63 35.76 -4.35
C ALA A 95 -11.97 35.46 -2.89
N ASP A 96 -13.26 35.50 -2.60
CA ASP A 96 -13.83 34.87 -1.42
C ASP A 96 -13.43 33.39 -1.42
N SER A 97 -12.61 33.00 -0.45
CA SER A 97 -12.32 31.63 -0.04
C SER A 97 -11.81 30.65 -1.13
N SER A 98 -10.81 31.06 -1.93
CA SER A 98 -9.90 30.07 -2.54
C SER A 98 -8.51 30.32 -2.00
N LEU A 99 -7.92 29.29 -1.37
CA LEU A 99 -6.60 29.38 -0.75
C LEU A 99 -5.62 30.00 -1.75
N ASN A 100 -5.19 31.23 -1.44
CA ASN A 100 -4.23 32.02 -2.19
C ASN A 100 -2.82 31.43 -2.03
N PHE A 101 -2.67 30.15 -2.37
CA PHE A 101 -1.39 29.44 -2.38
C PHE A 101 -0.39 30.11 -3.34
N LEU A 102 -0.90 30.84 -4.34
CA LEU A 102 -0.09 31.60 -5.29
C LEU A 102 0.56 32.86 -4.70
N LEU A 103 0.09 33.34 -3.54
CA LEU A 103 0.68 34.46 -2.81
C LEU A 103 1.64 34.00 -1.70
N ILE A 104 1.72 32.69 -1.44
CA ILE A 104 2.65 32.13 -0.46
C ILE A 104 3.97 31.85 -1.18
N ASP A 105 5.03 32.54 -0.76
CA ASP A 105 6.37 32.27 -1.29
C ASP A 105 6.86 30.87 -0.86
N GLU A 106 7.55 30.16 -1.77
CA GLU A 106 8.02 28.78 -1.51
C GLU A 106 8.96 28.73 -0.30
N SER A 107 9.72 29.80 -0.05
CA SER A 107 10.63 29.89 1.09
C SER A 107 9.90 29.83 2.45
N THR A 108 8.71 30.44 2.55
CA THR A 108 7.85 30.37 3.74
C THR A 108 7.32 28.95 3.96
N LEU A 109 6.97 28.26 2.87
CA LEU A 109 6.45 26.90 2.91
C LEU A 109 7.54 25.90 3.35
N VAL A 110 8.75 26.05 2.81
CA VAL A 110 9.94 25.28 3.24
C VAL A 110 10.23 25.57 4.71
N ASN A 111 10.19 26.84 5.13
CA ASN A 111 10.42 27.18 6.53
C ASN A 111 9.35 26.55 7.44
N ALA A 112 8.08 26.51 7.05
CA ALA A 112 7.01 25.89 7.83
C ALA A 112 7.12 24.36 7.93
N ILE A 113 7.59 23.68 6.88
CA ILE A 113 7.74 22.21 6.86
C ILE A 113 9.00 21.75 7.60
N PHE A 114 10.09 22.52 7.51
CA PHE A 114 11.41 22.13 7.98
C PHE A 114 11.89 22.89 9.22
N SER A 115 11.15 23.90 9.70
CA SER A 115 11.41 24.47 11.02
C SER A 115 10.97 23.47 12.08
N ASP A 116 11.94 22.74 12.61
CA ASP A 116 11.83 22.14 13.94
C ASP A 116 11.38 23.25 14.91
N GLU A 117 10.43 22.94 15.79
CA GLU A 117 9.55 23.79 16.64
C GLU A 117 10.24 24.81 17.58
N LYS A 118 11.42 25.33 17.24
CA LYS A 118 12.24 26.17 18.10
C LYS A 118 12.84 27.36 17.36
N SER A 119 11.97 28.27 16.95
CA SER A 119 12.30 29.69 16.94
C SER A 119 11.19 30.40 17.74
N PRO A 120 11.51 31.37 18.60
CA PRO A 120 10.50 32.01 19.43
C PRO A 120 9.51 32.66 18.47
N VAL A 121 8.25 32.28 18.59
CA VAL A 121 7.14 33.03 17.99
C VAL A 121 7.37 34.46 18.45
N ALA A 122 7.85 35.33 17.56
CA ALA A 122 7.97 36.74 17.85
C ALA A 122 6.59 37.17 18.34
N ASP A 123 6.53 37.67 19.57
CA ASP A 123 5.30 37.98 20.28
C ASP A 123 4.44 38.84 19.36
N ILE A 124 3.44 38.22 18.72
CA ILE A 124 2.65 38.87 17.67
C ILE A 124 1.83 39.92 18.40
N ASN A 125 2.27 41.18 18.33
CA ASN A 125 1.57 42.24 19.01
C ASN A 125 0.18 42.38 18.36
N PRO A 126 -0.91 42.12 19.10
CA PRO A 126 -2.25 42.17 18.55
C PRO A 126 -2.57 43.54 17.95
N ASP A 127 -1.96 44.61 18.46
CA ASP A 127 -2.17 45.98 17.97
C ASP A 127 -1.56 46.19 16.58
N GLU A 128 -0.40 45.58 16.30
CA GLU A 128 0.26 45.67 15.00
C GLU A 128 -0.48 44.83 13.95
N MET A 129 -0.99 43.66 14.35
CA MET A 129 -1.86 42.84 13.52
C MET A 129 -3.18 43.56 13.19
N LEU A 130 -3.80 44.23 14.17
CA LEU A 130 -5.01 45.02 13.95
C LEU A 130 -4.76 46.22 13.02
N ALA A 131 -3.61 46.89 13.15
CA ALA A 131 -3.23 47.97 12.24
C ALA A 131 -3.02 47.48 10.79
N TYR A 132 -2.46 46.28 10.61
CA TYR A 132 -2.33 45.66 9.30
C TYR A 132 -3.69 45.28 8.69
N LEU A 133 -4.59 44.72 9.50
CA LEU A 133 -5.95 44.36 9.06
C LEU A 133 -6.79 45.60 8.71
N SER A 134 -6.64 46.69 9.47
CA SER A 134 -7.36 47.94 9.21
C SER A 134 -6.80 48.73 8.04
N SER A 135 -5.49 48.62 7.77
CA SER A 135 -4.83 49.23 6.60
C SER A 135 -5.44 48.75 5.27
N GLY A 136 -5.94 47.52 5.20
CA GLY A 136 -6.61 46.97 4.02
C GLY A 136 -8.05 47.43 3.81
N LEU A 137 -8.69 48.01 4.83
CA LEU A 137 -10.05 48.56 4.73
C LEU A 137 -9.96 50.02 4.27
N ASN A 138 -10.12 50.23 2.97
CA ASN A 138 -10.16 51.56 2.38
C ASN A 138 -11.42 52.30 2.87
N GLU A 139 -11.28 53.53 3.42
CA GLU A 139 -12.40 54.35 3.93
C GLU A 139 -13.61 54.40 2.98
N VAL A 140 -13.35 54.33 1.67
CA VAL A 140 -14.35 54.28 0.60
C VAL A 140 -15.38 53.14 0.77
N GLU A 141 -14.97 51.97 1.27
CA GLU A 141 -15.85 50.81 1.47
C GLU A 141 -16.76 51.01 2.70
N ILE A 142 -16.27 51.72 3.72
CA ILE A 142 -17.07 52.11 4.89
C ILE A 142 -18.18 53.10 4.48
N TYR A 143 -17.89 54.05 3.60
CA TYR A 143 -18.90 54.99 3.10
C TYR A 143 -19.97 54.33 2.22
N SER A 144 -19.63 53.26 1.48
CA SER A 144 -20.63 52.53 0.70
C SER A 144 -21.61 51.74 1.56
N GLU A 145 -21.18 51.25 2.73
CA GLU A 145 -22.03 50.46 3.63
C GLU A 145 -23.04 51.34 4.40
N ILE A 146 -22.69 52.59 4.71
CA ILE A 146 -23.56 53.52 5.46
C ILE A 146 -24.69 54.09 4.58
N GLN A 147 -24.55 54.01 3.25
CA GLN A 147 -25.52 54.57 2.30
C GLN A 147 -26.54 53.53 1.77
N ASN A 148 -26.48 52.28 2.24
CA ASN A 148 -27.48 51.24 2.02
C ASN A 148 -28.25 50.92 3.31
#